data_AF-A0A1C5MY15-F1
#
_entry.id   AF-A0A1C5MY15-F1
#
_cell.length_a   1.000
_cell.length_b   1.000
_cell.length_c   1.000
_cell.angle_alpha   90.00
_cell.angle_beta   90.00
_cell.angle_gamma   90.00
#
_symmetry.space_group_name_H-M   'P 1'
#
loop_
_entity.id
_entity.type
_entity.pdbx_description
1 polymer ?
#
loop_
_entity_poly.entity_id
_entity_poly.type
_entity_poly.pdbx_seq_one_letter_code
_entity_poly.pdbx_strand_id
1 'polypeptide(L)'
;MQGKLYLCATPIGNLEDITLRVLRTLKEVDLIAAEDTRNSIKLLNHFEIKTPMTSYHEYNKIDKAYYLIEQMKDGKNVALITDAGTPGISDPGEDLVRLCYEAGIEVTSLPGPAACVTALTLSGLSTRRFCFEAFLPSDKKEKQVILEELKEESRTIILYEAPHRLVRTLEELLETLGERRATICRELTKKHETAFTTTLGQALEHFRATDPKGECVIVVEGKSHQEKARETQEKWEELSVEEHMEHYLSQGIDKKEAMKKVAKDRGVPKRVIYQALLTLALVLFCVGCGAGKKTASNDPYLGVAQVLQPVAEGTDVLSEGAFALDISDTSKGYTVAAYNGEMEKVNIQLTGPDGIVYKYFVTEEDGETVLPLTGGDGMYALEVYENIADDQYSALLNDTFEVSLESEFLPFLYQNQYVNFDENSKAVRLAGELAADAADDLDVVTKVFNYVTENVTYDYDKAENVEYGYLPDIDETLETKTGICFDYAALMCAMLRCRGIPAKLDIGYTNDGMYHAWISTYLKDKGWVNNIIEFDGDTWQFMDPTMMAASGTEAEKKQVSKDTQNYMVNYVR
;
A
#
# COMPACT_ATOMS: atom_id res chain seq x y z
N MET A 1 14.89 -14.49 50.29
CA MET A 1 14.94 -14.08 48.86
C MET A 1 14.19 -12.77 48.76
N GLN A 2 14.61 -11.88 47.87
CA GLN A 2 13.88 -10.65 47.58
C GLN A 2 12.54 -11.00 46.92
N GLY A 3 11.50 -10.23 47.23
CA GLY A 3 10.19 -10.36 46.59
C GLY A 3 10.15 -9.71 45.21
N LYS A 4 9.04 -9.92 44.49
CA LYS A 4 8.88 -9.47 43.10
C LYS A 4 7.69 -8.51 42.95
N LEU A 5 7.77 -7.66 41.92
CA LEU A 5 6.64 -6.88 41.45
C LEU A 5 5.90 -7.63 40.33
N TYR A 6 4.59 -7.76 40.46
CA TYR A 6 3.70 -8.34 39.46
C TYR A 6 2.79 -7.24 38.89
N LEU A 7 2.90 -6.95 37.59
CA LEU A 7 1.95 -6.07 36.90
C LEU A 7 0.75 -6.92 36.47
N CYS A 8 -0.42 -6.66 37.05
CA CYS A 8 -1.61 -7.49 36.89
C CYS A 8 -2.69 -6.72 36.13
N ALA A 9 -2.93 -7.09 34.86
CA ALA A 9 -4.01 -6.49 34.08
C ALA A 9 -5.40 -6.87 34.63
N THR A 10 -6.25 -5.87 34.82
CA THR A 10 -7.63 -6.01 35.30
C THR A 10 -8.64 -5.87 34.15
N PRO A 11 -9.87 -6.39 34.30
CA PRO A 11 -10.95 -6.18 33.33
C PRO A 11 -11.18 -4.72 32.92
N ILE A 12 -11.59 -4.49 31.66
CA ILE A 12 -11.97 -3.17 31.14
C ILE A 12 -13.49 -2.95 31.06
N GLY A 13 -14.28 -3.92 31.50
CA GLY A 13 -15.74 -3.83 31.48
C GLY A 13 -16.44 -5.13 31.85
N ASN A 14 -15.89 -6.28 31.43
CA ASN A 14 -16.41 -7.61 31.77
C ASN A 14 -15.49 -8.35 32.74
N LEU A 15 -16.03 -8.75 33.90
CA LEU A 15 -15.27 -9.47 34.93
C LEU A 15 -14.67 -10.78 34.44
N GLU A 16 -15.25 -11.40 33.41
CA GLU A 16 -14.76 -12.65 32.81
C GLU A 16 -13.43 -12.49 32.06
N ASP A 17 -13.02 -11.26 31.71
CA ASP A 17 -11.79 -11.00 30.96
C ASP A 17 -10.52 -11.10 31.83
N ILE A 18 -10.66 -11.27 33.15
CA ILE A 18 -9.51 -11.46 34.04
C ILE A 18 -8.89 -12.84 33.82
N THR A 19 -7.56 -12.90 33.72
CA THR A 19 -6.90 -14.19 33.50
C THR A 19 -6.80 -15.00 34.78
N LEU A 20 -6.84 -16.34 34.64
CA LEU A 20 -6.65 -17.25 35.78
C LEU A 20 -5.31 -17.02 36.51
N ARG A 21 -4.27 -16.60 35.77
CA ARG A 21 -2.96 -16.30 36.34
C ARG A 21 -3.00 -15.04 37.21
N VAL A 22 -3.73 -13.99 36.79
CA VAL A 22 -3.95 -12.78 37.60
C VAL A 22 -4.71 -13.15 38.87
N LEU A 23 -5.81 -13.90 38.76
CA LEU A 23 -6.59 -14.32 39.93
C LEU A 23 -5.76 -15.09 40.96
N ARG A 24 -4.92 -16.04 40.51
CA ARG A 24 -4.02 -16.78 41.38
C ARG A 24 -2.99 -15.84 42.03
N THR A 25 -2.31 -15.03 41.24
CA THR A 25 -1.28 -14.10 41.73
C THR A 25 -1.85 -13.12 42.76
N LEU A 26 -3.02 -12.53 42.51
CA LEU A 26 -3.65 -11.61 43.46
C LEU A 26 -4.02 -12.28 44.79
N LYS A 27 -4.28 -13.60 44.82
CA LYS A 27 -4.52 -14.38 46.04
C LYS A 27 -3.25 -14.78 46.79
N GLU A 28 -2.10 -14.82 46.11
CA GLU A 28 -0.83 -15.34 46.62
C GLU A 28 0.17 -14.24 47.02
N VAL A 29 0.09 -13.05 46.42
CA VAL A 29 0.95 -11.92 46.78
C VAL A 29 0.66 -11.42 48.21
N ASP A 30 1.64 -10.78 48.84
CA ASP A 30 1.53 -10.28 50.21
C ASP A 30 0.82 -8.92 50.30
N LEU A 31 0.85 -8.15 49.21
CA LEU A 31 0.28 -6.82 49.14
C LEU A 31 -0.17 -6.48 47.71
N ILE A 32 -1.33 -5.84 47.58
CA ILE A 32 -1.82 -5.26 46.34
C ILE A 32 -1.67 -3.74 46.41
N ALA A 33 -0.93 -3.15 45.47
CA ALA A 33 -0.91 -1.73 45.19
C ALA A 33 -1.98 -1.44 44.12
N ALA A 34 -2.97 -0.61 44.45
CA ALA A 34 -4.09 -0.30 43.58
C ALA A 34 -4.26 1.20 43.39
N GLU A 35 -4.65 1.62 42.19
CA GLU A 35 -4.95 3.02 41.86
C GLU A 35 -6.05 3.61 42.74
N ASP A 36 -7.29 3.11 42.61
CA ASP A 36 -8.38 3.41 43.55
C ASP A 36 -8.81 2.16 44.33
N THR A 37 -8.39 2.11 45.59
CA THR A 37 -8.74 1.03 46.51
C THR A 37 -10.25 0.83 46.68
N ARG A 38 -11.08 1.87 46.48
CA ARG A 38 -12.55 1.79 46.56
C ARG A 38 -13.17 1.15 45.33
N ASN A 39 -12.51 1.27 44.18
CA ASN A 39 -12.92 0.60 42.96
C ASN A 39 -12.45 -0.86 42.99
N SER A 40 -11.16 -1.07 43.20
CA SER A 40 -10.55 -2.41 43.19
C SER A 40 -11.13 -3.36 44.24
N ILE A 41 -11.59 -2.87 45.40
CA ILE A 41 -12.21 -3.73 46.42
C ILE A 41 -13.45 -4.48 45.89
N LYS A 42 -14.18 -3.91 44.92
CA LYS A 42 -15.33 -4.59 44.30
C LYS A 42 -14.89 -5.81 43.49
N LEU A 43 -13.83 -5.65 42.70
CA LEU A 43 -13.20 -6.73 41.95
C LEU A 43 -12.68 -7.82 42.88
N LEU A 44 -11.92 -7.43 43.92
CA LEU A 44 -11.35 -8.37 44.89
C LEU A 44 -12.45 -9.14 45.64
N ASN A 45 -13.52 -8.46 46.06
CA ASN A 45 -14.66 -9.11 46.72
C ASN A 45 -15.36 -10.11 45.80
N HIS A 46 -15.58 -9.77 44.53
CA HIS A 46 -16.20 -10.67 43.56
C HIS A 46 -15.43 -11.98 43.40
N PHE A 47 -14.09 -11.92 43.40
CA PHE A 47 -13.21 -13.08 43.25
C PHE A 47 -12.72 -13.70 44.59
N GLU A 48 -13.29 -13.23 45.71
CA GLU A 48 -12.96 -13.66 47.07
C GLU A 48 -11.46 -13.51 47.43
N ILE A 49 -10.84 -12.44 46.95
CA ILE A 49 -9.44 -12.11 47.19
C ILE A 49 -9.33 -11.31 48.50
N LYS A 50 -8.57 -11.83 49.47
CA LYS A 50 -8.44 -11.26 50.82
C LYS A 50 -7.10 -10.56 51.07
N THR A 51 -6.26 -10.48 50.06
CA THR A 51 -4.92 -9.90 50.15
C THR A 51 -5.02 -8.42 50.58
N PRO A 52 -4.19 -7.96 51.53
CA PRO A 52 -4.15 -6.57 51.92
C PRO A 52 -3.89 -5.65 50.72
N MET A 53 -4.55 -4.49 50.71
CA MET A 53 -4.44 -3.52 49.62
C MET A 53 -3.94 -2.17 50.15
N THR A 54 -3.18 -1.48 49.33
CA THR A 54 -2.71 -0.12 49.57
C THR A 54 -2.87 0.74 48.33
N SER A 55 -3.05 2.04 48.49
CA SER A 55 -3.20 2.97 47.36
C SER A 55 -1.86 3.25 46.69
N TYR A 56 -1.84 3.24 45.35
CA TYR A 56 -0.73 3.70 44.51
C TYR A 56 -1.30 4.44 43.30
N HIS A 57 -1.28 5.77 43.32
CA HIS A 57 -1.91 6.60 42.30
C HIS A 57 -1.03 7.81 41.96
N GLU A 58 -1.38 8.55 40.91
CA GLU A 58 -0.55 9.63 40.34
C GLU A 58 0.01 10.62 41.38
N TYR A 59 -0.81 11.04 42.35
CA TYR A 59 -0.40 12.00 43.39
C TYR A 59 0.53 11.47 44.49
N ASN A 60 0.68 10.15 44.65
CA ASN A 60 1.53 9.56 45.70
C ASN A 60 2.61 8.61 45.15
N LYS A 61 2.69 8.48 43.81
CA LYS A 61 3.43 7.42 43.13
C LYS A 61 4.92 7.33 43.48
N ILE A 62 5.56 8.44 43.80
CA ILE A 62 6.99 8.48 44.15
C ILE A 62 7.23 7.98 45.58
N ASP A 63 6.64 8.64 46.58
CA ASP A 63 6.79 8.25 47.98
C ASP A 63 6.30 6.82 48.23
N LYS A 64 5.19 6.45 47.57
CA LYS A 64 4.62 5.12 47.66
C LYS A 64 5.51 4.08 46.98
N ALA A 65 6.17 4.39 45.87
CA ALA A 65 7.09 3.47 45.23
C ALA A 65 8.24 3.08 46.16
N TYR A 66 8.85 4.05 46.86
CA TYR A 66 9.92 3.74 47.84
C TYR A 66 9.43 2.79 48.95
N TYR A 67 8.24 3.05 49.49
CA TYR A 67 7.63 2.14 50.46
C TYR A 67 7.48 0.71 49.91
N LEU A 68 6.94 0.57 48.69
CA LEU A 68 6.72 -0.73 48.06
C LEU A 68 8.05 -1.45 47.75
N ILE A 69 9.07 -0.72 47.33
CA ILE A 69 10.41 -1.27 47.09
C ILE A 69 11.01 -1.82 48.38
N GLU A 70 10.89 -1.11 49.51
CA GLU A 70 11.35 -1.63 50.81
C GLU A 70 10.56 -2.88 51.21
N GLN A 71 9.25 -2.94 50.97
CA GLN A 71 8.47 -4.17 51.19
C GLN A 71 9.01 -5.36 50.36
N MET A 72 9.37 -5.13 49.10
CA MET A 72 9.92 -6.17 48.23
C MET A 72 11.35 -6.57 48.63
N LYS A 73 12.19 -5.62 49.09
CA LYS A 73 13.48 -5.93 49.70
C LYS A 73 13.36 -6.82 50.94
N ASP A 74 12.32 -6.59 51.74
CA ASP A 74 11.97 -7.43 52.90
C ASP A 74 11.42 -8.83 52.51
N GLY A 75 11.31 -9.12 51.21
CA GLY A 75 10.91 -10.43 50.70
C GLY A 75 9.43 -10.55 50.34
N LYS A 76 8.64 -9.47 50.43
CA LYS A 76 7.21 -9.50 50.07
C LYS A 76 6.99 -9.41 48.58
N ASN A 77 6.05 -10.19 48.06
CA ASN A 77 5.57 -10.07 46.70
C ASN A 77 4.47 -9.01 46.63
N VAL A 78 4.57 -8.12 45.64
CA VAL A 78 3.63 -7.02 45.45
C VAL A 78 2.97 -7.14 44.08
N ALA A 79 1.65 -7.05 44.02
CA ALA A 79 0.93 -6.89 42.76
C ALA A 79 0.53 -5.43 42.55
N LEU A 80 0.77 -4.86 41.37
CA LEU A 80 0.21 -3.59 40.93
C LEU A 80 -1.01 -3.84 40.05
N ILE A 81 -2.11 -3.18 40.35
CA ILE A 81 -3.34 -3.14 39.55
C ILE A 81 -3.78 -1.68 39.33
N THR A 82 -4.43 -1.42 38.20
CA THR A 82 -5.10 -0.14 37.91
C THR A 82 -6.61 -0.36 37.85
N ASP A 83 -7.37 0.73 37.73
CA ASP A 83 -8.82 0.65 37.75
C ASP A 83 -9.41 -0.19 36.61
N ALA A 84 -8.73 -0.20 35.46
CA ALA A 84 -9.07 -1.02 34.31
C ALA A 84 -7.84 -1.27 33.42
N GLY A 85 -7.74 -2.47 32.85
CA GLY A 85 -6.73 -2.77 31.84
C GLY A 85 -5.33 -3.01 32.39
N THR A 86 -4.31 -2.65 31.62
CA THR A 86 -2.91 -3.03 31.89
C THR A 86 -2.19 -1.90 32.63
N PRO A 87 -1.63 -2.16 33.84
CA PRO A 87 -0.93 -1.15 34.62
C PRO A 87 0.24 -0.50 33.87
N GLY A 88 0.39 0.81 34.06
CA GLY A 88 1.45 1.61 33.43
C GLY A 88 1.14 2.09 32.00
N ILE A 89 -0.06 1.82 31.48
CA ILE A 89 -0.53 2.34 30.19
C ILE A 89 -1.65 3.34 30.45
N SER A 90 -1.35 4.64 30.33
CA SER A 90 -2.28 5.75 30.67
C SER A 90 -2.70 5.84 32.14
N ASP A 91 -2.18 4.95 32.98
CA ASP A 91 -2.40 4.86 34.42
C ASP A 91 -1.06 4.80 35.19
N PRO A 92 -1.04 5.00 36.51
CA PRO A 92 0.17 4.90 37.33
C PRO A 92 0.86 3.53 37.22
N GLY A 93 2.19 3.52 37.15
CA GLY A 93 2.98 2.29 37.20
C GLY A 93 4.36 2.38 36.58
N GLU A 94 4.54 3.24 35.57
CA GLU A 94 5.81 3.47 34.87
C GLU A 94 6.96 3.77 35.86
N ASP A 95 6.74 4.73 36.77
CA ASP A 95 7.73 5.12 37.77
C ASP A 95 8.09 3.97 38.72
N LEU A 96 7.12 3.17 39.17
CA LEU A 96 7.37 2.04 40.05
C LEU A 96 8.23 0.98 39.37
N VAL A 97 7.95 0.65 38.10
CA VAL A 97 8.71 -0.32 37.33
C VAL A 97 10.16 0.14 37.17
N ARG A 98 10.37 1.41 36.78
CA ARG A 98 11.70 2.00 36.65
C ARG A 98 12.47 1.94 37.97
N LEU A 99 11.87 2.41 39.07
CA LEU A 99 12.48 2.40 40.40
C LEU A 99 12.75 0.97 40.92
N CYS A 100 11.94 -0.02 40.53
CA CYS A 100 12.19 -1.43 40.83
C CYS A 100 13.48 -1.93 40.16
N TYR A 101 13.67 -1.65 38.86
CA TYR A 101 14.90 -2.02 38.17
C TYR A 101 16.14 -1.31 38.75
N GLU A 102 16.03 -0.02 39.09
CA GLU A 102 17.10 0.73 39.76
C GLU A 102 17.47 0.10 41.12
N ALA A 103 16.51 -0.50 41.81
CA ALA A 103 16.70 -1.17 43.10
C ALA A 103 17.02 -2.68 42.99
N GLY A 104 17.17 -3.23 41.78
CA GLY A 104 17.43 -4.66 41.55
C GLY A 104 16.25 -5.59 41.86
N ILE A 105 15.02 -5.06 41.93
CA ILE A 105 13.79 -5.82 42.14
C ILE A 105 13.39 -6.48 40.82
N GLU A 106 13.09 -7.78 40.85
CA GLU A 106 12.52 -8.46 39.70
C GLU A 106 11.08 -7.99 39.44
N VAL A 107 10.81 -7.62 38.19
CA VAL A 107 9.49 -7.21 37.70
C VAL A 107 9.00 -8.25 36.69
N THR A 108 7.75 -8.66 36.81
CA THR A 108 7.08 -9.51 35.82
C THR A 108 5.70 -8.94 35.47
N SER A 109 5.26 -9.15 34.24
CA SER A 109 3.94 -8.73 33.77
C SER A 109 3.06 -9.94 33.48
N LEU A 110 1.80 -9.83 33.88
CA LEU A 110 0.76 -10.80 33.60
C LEU A 110 -0.09 -10.29 32.43
N PRO A 111 -0.02 -10.94 31.25
CA PRO A 111 -0.86 -10.58 30.11
C PRO A 111 -2.34 -10.58 30.49
N GLY A 112 -3.08 -9.66 29.88
CA GLY A 112 -4.51 -9.51 30.09
C GLY A 112 -5.08 -8.34 29.28
N PRO A 113 -6.26 -7.83 29.67
CA PRO A 113 -7.00 -6.85 28.89
C PRO A 113 -6.22 -5.54 28.63
N ALA A 114 -6.29 -5.08 27.38
CA ALA A 114 -5.82 -3.77 26.95
C ALA A 114 -6.82 -3.21 25.91
N ALA A 115 -7.44 -2.07 26.24
CA ALA A 115 -8.51 -1.51 25.40
C ALA A 115 -7.99 -1.09 24.02
N CYS A 116 -6.77 -0.55 23.92
CA CYS A 116 -6.15 -0.17 22.64
C CYS A 116 -5.97 -1.36 21.68
N VAL A 117 -5.47 -2.49 22.18
CA VAL A 117 -5.29 -3.71 21.37
C VAL A 117 -6.65 -4.29 20.96
N THR A 118 -7.60 -4.35 21.89
CA THR A 118 -8.96 -4.84 21.63
C THR A 118 -9.65 -3.99 20.55
N ALA A 119 -9.59 -2.67 20.68
CA ALA A 119 -10.12 -1.73 19.70
C ALA A 119 -9.45 -1.89 18.33
N LEU A 120 -8.11 -2.01 18.28
CA LEU A 120 -7.38 -2.22 17.04
C LEU A 120 -7.85 -3.47 16.31
N THR A 121 -8.01 -4.59 17.03
CA THR A 121 -8.48 -5.85 16.43
C THR A 121 -9.92 -5.80 15.95
N LEU A 122 -10.76 -4.96 16.57
CA LEU A 122 -12.15 -4.74 16.14
C LEU A 122 -12.26 -3.68 15.03
N SER A 123 -11.22 -2.88 14.80
CA SER A 123 -11.31 -1.67 13.97
C SER A 123 -11.46 -1.94 12.48
N GLY A 124 -11.02 -3.10 11.98
CA GLY A 124 -10.91 -3.38 10.55
C GLY A 124 -9.77 -2.63 9.84
N LEU A 125 -8.91 -1.92 10.58
CA LEU A 125 -7.74 -1.22 10.05
C LEU A 125 -6.46 -2.07 10.19
N SER A 126 -5.38 -1.64 9.52
CA SER A 126 -4.11 -2.35 9.54
C SER A 126 -3.57 -2.54 10.96
N THR A 127 -3.28 -3.79 11.32
CA THR A 127 -2.73 -4.15 12.64
C THR A 127 -1.22 -4.39 12.61
N ARG A 128 -0.59 -4.33 11.43
CA ARG A 128 0.83 -4.64 11.23
C ARG A 128 1.77 -3.65 11.94
N ARG A 129 1.42 -2.36 11.86
CA ARG A 129 2.14 -1.28 12.54
C ARG A 129 1.11 -0.25 13.01
N PHE A 130 1.16 0.11 14.28
CA PHE A 130 0.29 1.12 14.88
C PHE A 130 1.09 2.01 15.84
N CYS A 131 0.56 3.19 16.12
CA CYS A 131 0.97 4.02 17.25
C CYS A 131 -0.21 4.16 18.21
N PHE A 132 0.11 4.33 19.49
CA PHE A 132 -0.87 4.54 20.54
C PHE A 132 -0.52 5.84 21.26
N GLU A 133 -1.40 6.83 21.13
CA GLU A 133 -1.21 8.19 21.63
C GLU A 133 -1.94 8.44 22.95
N ALA A 134 -2.54 7.40 23.54
CA ALA A 134 -3.33 7.51 24.75
C ALA A 134 -4.37 8.65 24.66
N PHE A 135 -4.46 9.48 25.69
CA PHE A 135 -5.31 10.67 25.70
C PHE A 135 -4.52 11.89 25.22
N LEU A 136 -5.09 12.64 24.27
CA LEU A 136 -4.49 13.92 23.88
C LEU A 136 -4.44 14.89 25.08
N PRO A 137 -3.31 15.59 25.29
CA PRO A 137 -3.10 16.45 26.43
C PRO A 137 -4.09 17.62 26.43
N SER A 138 -4.37 18.12 27.64
CA SER A 138 -5.25 19.27 27.80
C SER A 138 -4.55 20.59 27.44
N ASP A 139 -3.22 20.65 27.52
CA ASP A 139 -2.45 21.80 27.07
C ASP A 139 -2.54 21.95 25.56
N LYS A 140 -2.91 23.16 25.11
CA LYS A 140 -3.17 23.42 23.69
C LYS A 140 -1.89 23.35 22.85
N LYS A 141 -0.75 23.79 23.37
CA LYS A 141 0.50 23.83 22.59
C LYS A 141 1.05 22.41 22.44
N GLU A 142 1.09 21.66 23.54
CA GLU A 142 1.51 20.26 23.53
C GLU A 142 0.64 19.42 22.61
N LYS A 143 -0.68 19.58 22.70
CA LYS A 143 -1.62 18.88 21.82
C LYS A 143 -1.42 19.25 20.35
N GLN A 144 -1.20 20.52 20.03
CA GLN A 144 -0.97 20.95 18.65
C GLN A 144 0.28 20.31 18.06
N VAL A 145 1.35 20.15 18.85
CA VAL A 145 2.58 19.47 18.41
C VAL A 145 2.26 18.02 18.04
N ILE A 146 1.56 17.29 18.92
CA ILE A 146 1.16 15.90 18.67
C ILE A 146 0.27 15.80 17.42
N LEU A 147 -0.73 16.68 17.29
CA LEU A 147 -1.62 16.69 16.14
C LEU A 147 -0.87 16.90 14.81
N GLU A 148 0.13 17.80 14.79
CA GLU A 148 0.97 18.01 13.61
C GLU A 148 1.84 16.78 13.29
N GLU A 149 2.34 16.07 14.29
CA GLU A 149 3.06 14.81 14.08
C GLU A 149 2.14 13.73 13.49
N LEU A 150 0.91 13.62 14.00
CA LEU A 150 -0.09 12.64 13.53
C LEU A 150 -0.56 12.90 12.09
N LYS A 151 -0.48 14.15 11.63
CA LYS A 151 -0.74 14.50 10.24
C LYS A 151 0.14 13.71 9.28
N GLU A 152 1.41 13.53 9.63
CA GLU A 152 2.35 12.74 8.84
C GLU A 152 2.51 11.30 9.36
N GLU A 153 1.64 10.80 10.23
CA GLU A 153 1.71 9.40 10.67
C GLU A 153 1.09 8.47 9.63
N SER A 154 1.80 7.39 9.27
CA SER A 154 1.36 6.37 8.29
C SER A 154 0.90 5.04 8.90
N ARG A 155 1.19 4.83 10.18
CA ARG A 155 0.69 3.70 10.97
C ARG A 155 -0.75 3.96 11.40
N THR A 156 -1.49 2.91 11.73
CA THR A 156 -2.80 3.06 12.39
C THR A 156 -2.62 3.80 13.72
N ILE A 157 -3.44 4.82 13.96
CA ILE A 157 -3.37 5.68 15.14
C ILE A 157 -4.45 5.25 16.12
N ILE A 158 -4.12 5.07 17.39
CA ILE A 158 -5.07 4.70 18.45
C ILE A 158 -5.06 5.77 19.53
N LEU A 159 -6.24 6.30 19.85
CA LEU A 159 -6.46 7.32 20.88
C LEU A 159 -7.54 6.85 21.85
N TYR A 160 -7.36 7.14 23.14
CA TYR A 160 -8.43 7.08 24.13
C TYR A 160 -9.10 8.43 24.23
N GLU A 161 -10.42 8.43 24.44
CA GLU A 161 -11.15 9.66 24.67
C GLU A 161 -12.35 9.47 25.60
N ALA A 162 -12.54 10.46 26.46
CA ALA A 162 -13.71 10.52 27.32
C ALA A 162 -14.94 10.96 26.50
N PRO A 163 -16.15 10.42 26.79
CA PRO A 163 -17.33 10.67 25.96
C PRO A 163 -17.63 12.16 25.79
N HIS A 164 -17.56 12.93 26.87
CA HIS A 164 -17.85 14.37 26.87
C HIS A 164 -16.83 15.22 26.08
N ARG A 165 -15.68 14.64 25.69
CA ARG A 165 -14.65 15.28 24.85
C ARG A 165 -14.68 14.79 23.40
N LEU A 166 -15.30 13.64 23.11
CA LEU A 166 -15.22 12.96 21.82
C LEU A 166 -15.52 13.88 20.63
N VAL A 167 -16.63 14.62 20.66
CA VAL A 167 -17.04 15.51 19.56
C VAL A 167 -15.97 16.56 19.26
N ARG A 168 -15.40 17.16 20.31
CA ARG A 168 -14.34 18.16 20.17
C ARG A 168 -13.07 17.53 19.59
N THR A 169 -12.71 16.34 20.06
CA THR A 169 -11.51 15.65 19.58
C THR A 169 -11.68 15.20 18.13
N LEU A 170 -12.85 14.72 17.72
CA LEU A 170 -13.15 14.41 16.32
C LEU A 170 -13.07 15.65 15.42
N GLU A 171 -13.52 16.81 15.89
CA GLU A 171 -13.37 18.08 15.18
C GLU A 171 -11.90 18.50 15.01
N GLU A 172 -11.10 18.44 16.09
CA GLU A 172 -9.67 18.76 16.06
C GLU A 172 -8.88 17.77 15.16
N LEU A 173 -9.25 16.47 15.18
CA LEU A 173 -8.66 15.44 14.32
C LEU A 173 -9.04 15.66 12.85
N LEU A 174 -10.30 15.94 12.55
CA LEU A 174 -10.76 16.21 11.19
C LEU A 174 -10.08 17.46 10.60
N GLU A 175 -9.98 18.53 11.38
CA GLU A 175 -9.31 19.77 10.97
C GLU A 175 -7.83 19.54 10.64
N THR A 176 -7.15 18.70 11.43
CA THR A 176 -5.70 18.49 11.28
C THR A 176 -5.37 17.39 10.24
N LEU A 177 -6.04 16.25 10.35
CA LEU A 177 -5.71 15.03 9.62
C LEU A 177 -6.46 14.90 8.29
N GLY A 178 -7.50 15.72 8.08
CA GLY A 178 -8.41 15.62 6.95
C GLY A 178 -9.39 14.44 7.10
N GLU A 179 -10.06 14.10 6.00
CA GLU A 179 -11.02 13.01 5.99
C GLU A 179 -10.30 11.66 5.93
N ARG A 180 -10.14 11.01 7.10
CA ARG A 180 -9.56 9.67 7.21
C ARG A 180 -10.60 8.65 7.63
N ARG A 181 -10.39 7.39 7.23
CA ARG A 181 -11.17 6.27 7.79
C ARG A 181 -10.86 6.14 9.27
N ALA A 182 -11.88 5.84 10.05
CA ALA A 182 -11.76 5.67 11.47
C ALA A 182 -12.80 4.65 11.98
N THR A 183 -12.49 4.04 13.12
CA THR A 183 -13.44 3.20 13.85
C THR A 183 -13.53 3.69 15.29
N ILE A 184 -14.75 4.06 15.70
CA ILE A 184 -15.04 4.52 17.06
C ILE A 184 -15.57 3.33 17.86
N CYS A 185 -14.72 2.80 18.73
CA CYS A 185 -15.07 1.72 19.63
C CYS A 185 -15.58 2.30 20.95
N ARG A 186 -16.73 1.84 21.43
CA ARG A 186 -17.34 2.32 22.67
C ARG A 186 -17.69 1.16 23.58
N GLU A 187 -17.54 1.39 24.88
CA GLU A 187 -17.99 0.46 25.92
C GLU A 187 -17.47 -0.97 25.69
N LEU A 188 -16.20 -1.09 25.28
CA LEU A 188 -15.55 -2.36 24.97
C LEU A 188 -15.74 -3.37 26.11
N THR A 189 -16.10 -4.60 25.75
CA THR A 189 -16.44 -5.74 26.61
C THR A 189 -17.71 -5.58 27.46
N LYS A 190 -18.34 -4.40 27.49
CA LYS A 190 -19.56 -4.14 28.27
C LYS A 190 -20.81 -4.50 27.46
N LYS A 191 -21.98 -4.45 28.11
CA LYS A 191 -23.29 -4.78 27.49
C LYS A 191 -23.62 -3.99 26.22
N HIS A 192 -23.11 -2.76 26.11
CA HIS A 192 -23.38 -1.84 25.01
C HIS A 192 -22.15 -1.62 24.12
N GLU A 193 -21.29 -2.63 23.97
CA GLU A 193 -20.14 -2.58 23.07
C GLU A 193 -20.58 -2.26 21.64
N THR A 194 -19.91 -1.29 21.02
CA THR A 194 -20.12 -0.95 19.61
C THR A 194 -18.79 -0.61 18.95
N ALA A 195 -18.56 -1.09 17.73
CA ALA A 195 -17.49 -0.64 16.84
C ALA A 195 -18.12 0.04 15.62
N PHE A 196 -18.00 1.36 15.54
CA PHE A 196 -18.59 2.15 14.45
C PHE A 196 -17.53 2.48 13.41
N THR A 197 -17.47 1.71 12.33
CA THR A 197 -16.57 1.91 11.17
C THR A 197 -17.10 3.02 10.27
N THR A 198 -16.29 4.05 10.02
CA THR A 198 -16.75 5.34 9.48
C THR A 198 -15.56 6.13 8.92
N THR A 199 -15.78 7.39 8.53
CA THR A 199 -14.74 8.42 8.42
C THR A 199 -14.80 9.40 9.59
N LEU A 200 -13.76 10.23 9.77
CA LEU A 200 -13.74 11.28 10.81
C LEU A 200 -14.90 12.28 10.67
N GLY A 201 -15.21 12.74 9.45
CA GLY A 201 -16.34 13.62 9.18
C GLY A 201 -17.69 12.99 9.53
N GLN A 202 -17.93 11.75 9.07
CA GLN A 202 -19.17 11.01 9.37
C GLN A 202 -19.30 10.70 10.87
N ALA A 203 -18.20 10.39 11.56
CA ALA A 203 -18.19 10.20 13.01
C ALA A 203 -18.60 11.48 13.73
N LEU A 204 -18.03 12.62 13.32
CA LEU A 204 -18.33 13.92 13.91
C LEU A 204 -19.82 14.28 13.74
N GLU A 205 -20.38 14.05 12.54
CA GLU A 205 -21.81 14.26 12.28
C GLU A 205 -22.68 13.37 13.17
N HIS A 206 -22.37 12.08 13.25
CA HIS A 206 -23.11 11.12 14.08
C HIS A 206 -23.13 11.53 15.56
N PHE A 207 -21.97 11.86 16.14
CA PHE A 207 -21.86 12.18 17.55
C PHE A 207 -22.30 13.60 17.92
N ARG A 208 -22.48 14.49 16.94
CA ARG A 208 -23.21 15.76 17.12
C ARG A 208 -24.71 15.54 17.25
N ALA A 209 -25.26 14.55 16.52
CA ALA A 209 -26.67 14.21 16.58
C ALA A 209 -27.01 13.30 17.78
N THR A 210 -26.08 12.44 18.20
CA THR A 210 -26.26 11.47 19.27
C THR A 210 -25.14 11.59 20.30
N ASP A 211 -25.48 12.07 21.51
CA ASP A 211 -24.48 12.24 22.57
C ASP A 211 -23.71 10.93 22.84
N PRO A 212 -22.36 10.97 22.77
CA PRO A 212 -21.55 9.82 23.13
C PRO A 212 -21.68 9.51 24.61
N LYS A 213 -21.80 8.21 24.92
CA LYS A 213 -21.83 7.67 26.28
C LYS A 213 -20.79 6.57 26.41
N GLY A 214 -20.21 6.47 27.60
CA GLY A 214 -19.19 5.48 27.89
C GLY A 214 -17.82 5.83 27.31
N GLU A 215 -16.82 5.07 27.71
CA GLU A 215 -15.44 5.28 27.28
C GLU A 215 -15.29 4.95 25.79
N CYS A 216 -14.49 5.75 25.09
CA CYS A 216 -14.30 5.64 23.65
C CYS A 216 -12.82 5.37 23.33
N VAL A 217 -12.59 4.50 22.34
CA VAL A 217 -11.30 4.34 21.67
C VAL A 217 -11.49 4.70 20.21
N ILE A 218 -10.70 5.66 19.73
CA ILE A 218 -10.70 6.12 18.34
C ILE A 218 -9.53 5.42 17.66
N VAL A 219 -9.82 4.64 16.61
CA VAL A 219 -8.80 4.02 15.77
C VAL A 219 -8.85 4.71 14.41
N VAL A 220 -7.78 5.40 14.00
CA VAL A 220 -7.74 6.20 12.78
C VAL A 220 -6.73 5.60 11.80
N GLU A 221 -7.09 5.58 10.53
CA GLU A 221 -6.18 5.18 9.47
C GLU A 221 -4.99 6.16 9.36
N GLY A 222 -3.79 5.61 9.17
CA GLY A 222 -2.61 6.40 8.91
C GLY A 222 -2.63 6.96 7.48
N LYS A 223 -1.92 8.06 7.25
CA LYS A 223 -1.71 8.62 5.92
C LYS A 223 -0.99 7.63 5.03
N SER A 224 -1.49 7.41 3.81
CA SER A 224 -0.88 6.44 2.92
C SER A 224 0.53 6.86 2.50
N HIS A 225 1.41 5.89 2.25
CA HIS A 225 2.74 6.18 1.71
C HIS A 225 2.67 6.82 0.32
N GLN A 226 1.64 6.51 -0.46
CA GLN A 226 1.39 7.11 -1.77
C GLN A 226 1.06 8.60 -1.65
N GLU A 227 0.17 8.99 -0.74
CA GLU A 227 -0.14 10.41 -0.50
C GLU A 227 1.08 11.19 -0.02
N LYS A 228 1.89 10.62 0.88
CA LYS A 228 3.15 11.24 1.32
C LYS A 228 4.14 11.44 0.18
N ALA A 229 4.27 10.44 -0.69
CA ALA A 229 5.14 10.52 -1.85
C ALA A 229 4.66 11.61 -2.81
N ARG A 230 3.35 11.66 -3.08
CA ARG A 230 2.73 12.68 -3.93
C ARG A 230 2.94 14.09 -3.39
N GLU A 231 2.66 14.33 -2.10
CA GLU A 231 2.88 15.66 -1.50
C GLU A 231 4.35 16.07 -1.48
N THR A 232 5.26 15.11 -1.29
CA THR A 232 6.69 15.39 -1.36
C THR A 232 7.09 15.81 -2.77
N GLN A 233 6.56 15.11 -3.79
CA GLN A 233 6.76 15.44 -5.19
C GLN A 233 6.18 16.82 -5.53
N GLU A 234 4.94 17.12 -5.11
CA GLU A 234 4.28 18.41 -5.33
C GLU A 234 5.11 19.58 -4.75
N LYS A 235 5.70 19.43 -3.56
CA LYS A 235 6.60 20.45 -2.97
C LYS A 235 7.82 20.72 -3.85
N TRP A 236 8.37 19.69 -4.48
CA TRP A 236 9.49 19.85 -5.40
C TRP A 236 9.07 20.43 -6.74
N GLU A 237 7.82 20.25 -7.15
CA GLU A 237 7.21 20.84 -8.36
C GLU A 237 6.90 22.34 -8.20
N GLU A 238 6.73 22.85 -6.97
CA GLU A 238 6.57 24.29 -6.68
C GLU A 238 7.82 25.11 -7.05
N LEU A 239 9.01 24.52 -6.92
CA LEU A 239 10.25 25.14 -7.38
C LEU A 239 10.33 25.08 -8.91
N SER A 240 11.10 25.98 -9.53
CA SER A 240 11.60 25.72 -10.88
C SER A 240 12.63 24.58 -10.85
N VAL A 241 12.86 23.94 -12.01
CA VAL A 241 13.90 22.90 -12.12
C VAL A 241 15.28 23.47 -11.78
N GLU A 242 15.51 24.74 -12.09
CA GLU A 242 16.72 25.50 -11.81
C GLU A 242 16.92 25.73 -10.31
N GLU A 243 15.89 26.18 -9.60
CA GLU A 243 15.94 26.40 -8.15
C GLU A 243 16.15 25.08 -7.40
N HIS A 244 15.51 24.01 -7.86
CA HIS A 244 15.71 22.69 -7.28
C HIS A 244 17.12 22.14 -7.57
N MET A 245 17.68 22.40 -8.75
CA MET A 245 19.07 22.08 -9.07
C MET A 245 20.04 22.87 -8.18
N GLU A 246 19.81 24.17 -8.00
CA GLU A 246 20.64 25.04 -7.17
C GLU A 246 20.63 24.58 -5.70
N HIS A 247 19.48 24.11 -5.20
CA HIS A 247 19.37 23.53 -3.85
C HIS A 247 20.38 22.41 -3.58
N TYR A 248 20.60 21.50 -4.55
CA TYR A 248 21.59 20.43 -4.41
C TYR A 248 23.01 20.88 -4.73
N LEU A 249 23.19 21.75 -5.71
CA LEU A 249 24.51 22.30 -6.05
C LEU A 249 25.09 23.11 -4.88
N SER A 250 24.27 23.87 -4.15
CA SER A 250 24.69 24.63 -2.97
C SER A 250 25.11 23.75 -1.79
N GLN A 251 24.73 22.47 -1.80
CA GLN A 251 25.18 21.46 -0.84
C GLN A 251 26.50 20.79 -1.24
N GLY A 252 27.10 21.21 -2.36
CA GLY A 252 28.35 20.64 -2.89
C GLY A 252 28.16 19.32 -3.65
N ILE A 253 26.92 18.95 -3.97
CA ILE A 253 26.65 17.78 -4.82
C ILE A 253 27.00 18.13 -6.26
N ASP A 254 27.68 17.23 -6.97
CA ASP A 254 28.04 17.48 -8.36
C ASP A 254 26.81 17.55 -9.26
N LYS A 255 26.92 18.28 -10.38
CA LYS A 255 25.80 18.55 -11.29
C LYS A 255 25.11 17.27 -11.82
N LYS A 256 25.85 16.17 -12.01
CA LYS A 256 25.31 14.92 -12.57
C LYS A 256 24.45 14.20 -11.53
N GLU A 257 24.90 14.17 -10.28
CA GLU A 257 24.17 13.59 -9.15
C GLU A 257 23.03 14.50 -8.66
N ALA A 258 23.20 15.82 -8.70
CA ALA A 258 22.13 16.78 -8.44
C ALA A 258 20.95 16.56 -9.40
N MET A 259 21.20 16.43 -10.71
CA MET A 259 20.14 16.12 -11.68
C MET A 259 19.43 14.79 -11.41
N LYS A 260 20.14 13.77 -10.90
CA LYS A 260 19.51 12.48 -10.55
C LYS A 260 18.58 12.62 -9.34
N LYS A 261 19.01 13.38 -8.33
CA LYS A 261 18.19 13.68 -7.16
C LYS A 261 16.93 14.46 -7.54
N VAL A 262 17.10 15.60 -8.22
CA VAL A 262 15.97 16.42 -8.74
C VAL A 262 14.96 15.59 -9.54
N ALA A 263 15.44 14.68 -10.38
CA ALA A 263 14.60 13.78 -11.17
C ALA A 263 13.80 12.81 -10.28
N LYS A 264 14.49 12.14 -9.35
CA LYS A 264 13.89 11.22 -8.39
C LYS A 264 12.86 11.90 -7.49
N ASP A 265 13.21 13.06 -6.95
CA ASP A 265 12.37 13.83 -6.03
C ASP A 265 11.10 14.37 -6.71
N ARG A 266 11.16 14.57 -8.03
CA ARG A 266 10.03 15.00 -8.87
C ARG A 266 9.30 13.84 -9.56
N GLY A 267 9.68 12.59 -9.31
CA GLY A 267 9.07 11.44 -9.98
C GLY A 267 9.19 11.45 -11.51
N VAL A 268 10.18 12.15 -12.08
CA VAL A 268 10.38 12.26 -13.54
C VAL A 268 11.73 11.69 -13.97
N PRO A 269 11.87 11.17 -15.20
CA PRO A 269 13.16 10.73 -15.71
C PRO A 269 14.19 11.87 -15.74
N LYS A 270 15.47 11.55 -15.49
CA LYS A 270 16.58 12.54 -15.50
C LYS A 270 16.67 13.34 -16.80
N ARG A 271 16.27 12.74 -17.94
CA ARG A 271 16.23 13.42 -19.24
C ARG A 271 15.27 14.62 -19.26
N VAL A 272 14.18 14.57 -18.51
CA VAL A 272 13.21 15.68 -18.37
C VAL A 272 13.87 16.88 -17.70
N ILE A 273 14.62 16.64 -16.62
CA ILE A 273 15.40 17.66 -15.91
C ILE A 273 16.48 18.26 -16.83
N TYR A 274 17.19 17.41 -17.57
CA TYR A 274 18.21 17.85 -18.52
C TYR A 274 17.63 18.70 -19.66
N GLN A 275 16.47 18.31 -20.22
CA GLN A 275 15.78 19.06 -21.27
C GLN A 275 15.23 20.39 -20.77
N ALA A 276 14.68 20.45 -19.56
CA ALA A 276 14.23 21.71 -18.96
C ALA A 276 15.38 22.72 -18.85
N LEU A 277 16.54 22.27 -18.33
CA LEU A 277 17.74 23.09 -18.20
C LEU A 277 18.35 23.52 -19.55
N LEU A 278 18.24 22.69 -20.59
CA LEU A 278 18.67 23.03 -21.95
C LEU A 278 17.75 24.03 -22.63
N THR A 279 16.44 23.90 -22.45
CA THR A 279 15.42 24.74 -23.08
C THR A 279 15.54 26.18 -22.57
N LEU A 280 15.83 26.37 -21.28
CA LEU A 280 16.08 27.71 -20.71
C LEU A 280 17.39 28.34 -21.25
N ALA A 281 18.43 27.54 -21.45
CA ALA A 281 19.69 27.98 -22.06
C ALA A 281 19.51 28.43 -23.53
N LEU A 282 18.57 27.80 -24.25
CA LEU A 282 18.17 28.17 -25.62
C LEU A 282 17.33 29.48 -25.65
N VAL A 283 16.47 29.72 -24.67
CA VAL A 283 15.69 30.98 -24.57
C VAL A 283 16.60 32.20 -24.35
N LEU A 284 17.72 32.04 -23.62
CA LEU A 284 18.76 33.08 -23.47
C LEU A 284 19.60 33.29 -24.73
N PHE A 285 19.62 32.34 -25.67
CA PHE A 285 20.38 32.42 -26.92
C PHE A 285 19.55 32.91 -28.12
N CYS A 286 18.22 32.92 -28.03
CA CYS A 286 17.33 33.28 -29.15
C CYS A 286 16.96 34.77 -29.24
N VAL A 287 17.95 35.67 -29.07
CA VAL A 287 17.97 36.98 -29.75
C VAL A 287 18.99 36.88 -30.89
N GLY A 288 18.66 36.12 -31.93
CA GLY A 288 19.59 35.89 -33.04
C GLY A 288 19.08 34.86 -34.04
N CYS A 289 18.32 35.35 -35.02
CA CYS A 289 18.09 34.81 -36.37
C CYS A 289 18.26 33.30 -36.67
N GLY A 290 17.22 32.70 -37.26
CA GLY A 290 17.40 31.63 -38.25
C GLY A 290 16.27 30.62 -38.33
N ALA A 291 15.36 30.78 -39.30
CA ALA A 291 14.40 29.75 -39.68
C ALA A 291 15.11 28.58 -40.39
N GLY A 292 14.78 27.33 -40.02
CA GLY A 292 15.02 26.17 -40.89
C GLY A 292 15.25 24.83 -40.20
N LYS A 293 14.21 23.97 -40.29
CA LYS A 293 14.16 22.50 -40.10
C LYS A 293 14.17 21.94 -38.66
N LYS A 294 12.99 21.44 -38.26
CA LYS A 294 12.80 20.51 -37.14
C LYS A 294 13.57 19.22 -37.42
N THR A 295 14.48 18.84 -36.52
CA THR A 295 15.08 17.51 -36.47
C THR A 295 14.11 16.55 -35.76
N ALA A 296 13.79 15.45 -36.42
CA ALA A 296 13.00 14.35 -35.90
C ALA A 296 13.65 13.74 -34.64
N SER A 297 12.83 13.28 -33.70
CA SER A 297 13.28 12.49 -32.55
C SER A 297 13.87 11.17 -33.06
N ASN A 298 15.16 10.92 -32.79
CA ASN A 298 15.83 9.65 -33.07
C ASN A 298 15.46 8.56 -32.04
N ASP A 299 14.17 8.27 -31.87
CA ASP A 299 13.74 7.04 -31.18
C ASP A 299 13.32 6.04 -32.27
N PRO A 300 14.14 5.02 -32.58
CA PRO A 300 13.96 4.15 -33.74
C PRO A 300 12.72 3.24 -33.66
N TYR A 301 12.04 3.19 -32.51
CA TYR A 301 10.89 2.30 -32.28
C TYR A 301 9.53 3.01 -32.19
N LEU A 302 9.49 4.35 -32.20
CA LEU A 302 8.23 5.10 -32.21
C LEU A 302 7.66 5.23 -33.64
N GLY A 303 6.56 4.52 -33.91
CA GLY A 303 5.71 4.75 -35.08
C GLY A 303 5.95 3.84 -36.29
N VAL A 304 6.70 2.74 -36.14
CA VAL A 304 6.79 1.68 -37.17
C VAL A 304 6.00 0.46 -36.68
N ALA A 305 4.92 0.17 -37.38
CA ALA A 305 4.12 -1.03 -37.22
C ALA A 305 4.99 -2.30 -37.33
N GLN A 306 5.42 -2.86 -36.20
CA GLN A 306 6.24 -4.07 -36.14
C GLN A 306 5.86 -4.91 -34.92
N VAL A 307 5.63 -6.20 -35.14
CA VAL A 307 5.48 -7.18 -34.06
C VAL A 307 6.88 -7.51 -33.55
N LEU A 308 7.18 -7.11 -32.32
CA LEU A 308 8.47 -7.40 -31.70
C LEU A 308 8.43 -8.81 -31.08
N GLN A 309 9.39 -9.64 -31.48
CA GLN A 309 9.50 -11.01 -31.01
C GLN A 309 10.68 -11.11 -30.03
N PRO A 310 10.45 -11.52 -28.78
CA PRO A 310 11.51 -11.78 -27.82
C PRO A 310 12.32 -13.01 -28.26
N VAL A 311 13.60 -13.01 -27.91
CA VAL A 311 14.54 -14.09 -28.19
C VAL A 311 15.29 -14.45 -26.91
N ALA A 312 15.50 -15.74 -26.67
CA ALA A 312 16.44 -16.25 -25.67
C ALA A 312 17.81 -16.48 -26.33
N GLU A 313 18.66 -15.44 -26.34
CA GLU A 313 19.99 -15.50 -26.99
C GLU A 313 20.97 -16.47 -26.28
N GLY A 314 20.72 -16.80 -25.01
CA GLY A 314 21.48 -17.76 -24.22
C GLY A 314 22.90 -17.31 -23.86
N THR A 315 23.20 -16.02 -24.01
CA THR A 315 24.54 -15.45 -23.74
C THR A 315 24.79 -15.16 -22.27
N ASP A 316 23.74 -14.89 -21.51
CA ASP A 316 23.78 -14.72 -20.05
C ASP A 316 22.51 -15.33 -19.43
N VAL A 317 22.68 -16.34 -18.57
CA VAL A 317 21.59 -17.18 -18.08
C VAL A 317 21.82 -17.49 -16.59
N LEU A 318 20.80 -17.20 -15.78
CA LEU A 318 20.75 -17.59 -14.37
C LEU A 318 19.96 -18.89 -14.26
N SER A 319 20.59 -19.97 -13.81
CA SER A 319 19.96 -21.30 -13.79
C SER A 319 20.27 -22.06 -12.51
N GLU A 320 19.30 -22.82 -12.01
CA GLU A 320 19.48 -23.77 -10.92
C GLU A 320 18.51 -24.94 -11.11
N GLY A 321 19.01 -26.17 -10.97
CA GLY A 321 18.21 -27.37 -11.24
C GLY A 321 17.60 -27.38 -12.65
N ALA A 322 16.26 -27.48 -12.71
CA ALA A 322 15.50 -27.51 -13.94
C ALA A 322 14.98 -26.13 -14.41
N PHE A 323 15.32 -25.07 -13.67
CA PHE A 323 14.94 -23.70 -13.96
C PHE A 323 16.08 -22.92 -14.64
N ALA A 324 15.75 -22.12 -15.63
CA ALA A 324 16.64 -21.15 -16.25
C ALA A 324 15.91 -19.82 -16.51
N LEU A 325 16.63 -18.71 -16.32
CA LEU A 325 16.22 -17.36 -16.71
C LEU A 325 17.30 -16.75 -17.60
N ASP A 326 16.98 -16.58 -18.88
CA ASP A 326 17.82 -15.86 -19.83
C ASP A 326 17.69 -14.35 -19.60
N ILE A 327 18.82 -13.72 -19.27
CA ILE A 327 18.95 -12.28 -19.01
C ILE A 327 19.77 -11.56 -20.09
N SER A 328 20.06 -12.24 -21.21
CA SER A 328 20.86 -11.71 -22.32
C SER A 328 20.31 -10.41 -22.91
N ASP A 329 18.98 -10.28 -22.92
CA ASP A 329 18.25 -9.20 -23.58
C ASP A 329 17.59 -8.23 -22.58
N THR A 330 18.13 -8.12 -21.36
CA THR A 330 17.63 -7.19 -20.35
C THR A 330 17.56 -5.73 -20.83
N SER A 331 18.44 -5.30 -21.74
CA SER A 331 18.40 -3.95 -22.35
C SER A 331 17.15 -3.72 -23.22
N LYS A 332 16.56 -4.79 -23.74
CA LYS A 332 15.29 -4.77 -24.50
C LYS A 332 14.07 -4.85 -23.58
N GLY A 333 14.24 -4.94 -22.27
CA GLY A 333 13.15 -4.83 -21.30
C GLY A 333 12.40 -6.11 -20.98
N TYR A 334 12.97 -7.27 -21.27
CA TYR A 334 12.42 -8.56 -20.88
C TYR A 334 13.52 -9.55 -20.47
N THR A 335 13.10 -10.64 -19.83
CA THR A 335 13.87 -11.87 -19.62
C THR A 335 13.04 -13.06 -20.12
N VAL A 336 13.68 -14.20 -20.37
CA VAL A 336 12.97 -15.42 -20.81
C VAL A 336 13.21 -16.54 -19.82
N ALA A 337 12.16 -16.98 -19.16
CA ALA A 337 12.18 -18.08 -18.22
C ALA A 337 11.86 -19.40 -18.93
N ALA A 338 12.51 -20.48 -18.54
CA ALA A 338 12.15 -21.83 -18.94
C ALA A 338 12.24 -22.76 -17.72
N TYR A 339 11.28 -23.67 -17.60
CA TYR A 339 11.27 -24.68 -16.57
C TYR A 339 11.05 -26.06 -17.20
N ASN A 340 11.96 -26.99 -16.93
CA ASN A 340 11.92 -28.36 -17.46
C ASN A 340 11.90 -29.40 -16.33
N GLY A 341 11.30 -29.07 -15.18
CA GLY A 341 11.27 -29.91 -14.00
C GLY A 341 9.97 -30.69 -13.87
N GLU A 342 9.95 -31.69 -13.00
CA GLU A 342 8.81 -32.60 -12.82
C GLU A 342 7.73 -32.05 -11.86
N MET A 343 7.95 -30.88 -11.26
CA MET A 343 7.00 -30.30 -10.30
C MET A 343 5.93 -29.48 -11.00
N GLU A 344 4.79 -29.26 -10.33
CA GLU A 344 3.61 -28.63 -10.93
C GLU A 344 3.91 -27.25 -11.54
N LYS A 345 4.67 -26.42 -10.83
CA LYS A 345 5.05 -25.07 -11.26
C LYS A 345 6.21 -24.50 -10.45
N VAL A 346 6.87 -23.49 -11.01
CA VAL A 346 7.78 -22.59 -10.29
C VAL A 346 7.16 -21.21 -10.12
N ASN A 347 7.37 -20.62 -8.95
CA ASN A 347 7.02 -19.24 -8.63
C ASN A 347 8.28 -18.38 -8.73
N ILE A 348 8.34 -17.56 -9.76
CA ILE A 348 9.42 -16.61 -10.04
C ILE A 348 8.99 -15.25 -9.48
N GLN A 349 9.80 -14.68 -8.58
CA GLN A 349 9.59 -13.36 -8.01
C GLN A 349 10.72 -12.44 -8.45
N LEU A 350 10.39 -11.46 -9.29
CA LEU A 350 11.29 -10.39 -9.70
C LEU A 350 10.97 -9.14 -8.87
N THR A 351 11.88 -8.74 -8.00
CA THR A 351 11.77 -7.47 -7.28
C THR A 351 12.47 -6.39 -8.10
N GLY A 352 11.71 -5.44 -8.62
CA GLY A 352 12.24 -4.33 -9.41
C GLY A 352 12.95 -3.27 -8.56
N PRO A 353 13.64 -2.31 -9.20
CA PRO A 353 14.28 -1.17 -8.53
C PRO A 353 13.26 -0.20 -7.89
N ASP A 354 11.99 -0.31 -8.28
CA ASP A 354 10.83 0.32 -7.66
C ASP A 354 10.43 -0.33 -6.30
N GLY A 355 11.01 -1.49 -5.96
CA GLY A 355 10.70 -2.27 -4.78
C GLY A 355 9.43 -3.12 -4.90
N ILE A 356 8.82 -3.21 -6.08
CA ILE A 356 7.63 -4.01 -6.35
C ILE A 356 8.06 -5.45 -6.66
N VAL A 357 7.36 -6.43 -6.08
CA VAL A 357 7.59 -7.85 -6.32
C VAL A 357 6.63 -8.36 -7.38
N TYR A 358 7.16 -8.58 -8.58
CA TYR A 358 6.44 -9.14 -9.73
C TYR A 358 6.51 -10.66 -9.69
N LYS A 359 5.36 -11.31 -9.48
CA LYS A 359 5.26 -12.78 -9.43
C LYS A 359 4.85 -13.36 -10.78
N TYR A 360 5.45 -14.48 -11.15
CA TYR A 360 5.15 -15.24 -12.37
C TYR A 360 5.16 -16.72 -12.02
N PHE A 361 4.19 -17.46 -12.54
CA PHE A 361 4.12 -18.91 -12.36
C PHE A 361 4.41 -19.56 -13.71
N VAL A 362 5.39 -20.47 -13.76
CA VAL A 362 5.80 -21.13 -15.00
C VAL A 362 5.78 -22.64 -14.79
N THR A 363 5.25 -23.36 -15.76
CA THR A 363 5.16 -24.82 -15.80
C THR A 363 6.05 -25.39 -16.91
N GLU A 364 6.20 -26.71 -16.98
CA GLU A 364 6.87 -27.37 -18.12
C GLU A 364 6.12 -27.13 -19.44
N GLU A 365 4.78 -27.07 -19.40
CA GLU A 365 3.94 -26.93 -20.59
C GLU A 365 4.04 -25.54 -21.23
N ASP A 366 4.38 -24.52 -20.44
CA ASP A 366 4.52 -23.13 -20.92
C ASP A 366 5.74 -22.94 -21.83
N GLY A 367 6.74 -23.81 -21.75
CA GLY A 367 8.00 -23.68 -22.48
C GLY A 367 8.75 -22.39 -22.13
N GLU A 368 9.18 -21.63 -23.15
CA GLU A 368 9.83 -20.33 -22.96
C GLU A 368 8.79 -19.24 -22.65
N THR A 369 8.86 -18.71 -21.43
CA THR A 369 7.94 -17.68 -20.93
C THR A 369 8.64 -16.33 -20.78
N VAL A 370 8.11 -15.30 -21.44
CA VAL A 370 8.71 -13.97 -21.45
C VAL A 370 8.21 -13.16 -20.25
N LEU A 371 9.14 -12.65 -19.44
CA LEU A 371 8.87 -11.87 -18.23
C LEU A 371 9.31 -10.41 -18.47
N PRO A 372 8.42 -9.41 -18.34
CA PRO A 372 8.75 -8.03 -18.61
C PRO A 372 9.49 -7.40 -17.42
N LEU A 373 10.43 -6.50 -17.71
CA LEU A 373 11.18 -5.72 -16.74
C LEU A 373 10.53 -4.34 -16.54
N THR A 374 9.31 -4.34 -16.03
CA THR A 374 8.44 -3.14 -15.94
C THR A 374 8.88 -2.12 -14.91
N GLY A 375 9.76 -2.49 -13.97
CA GLY A 375 10.34 -1.58 -12.98
C GLY A 375 11.38 -0.59 -13.55
N GLY A 376 11.76 -0.72 -14.82
CA GLY A 376 12.72 0.17 -15.48
C GLY A 376 14.18 -0.14 -15.15
N ASP A 377 15.05 0.87 -15.29
CA ASP A 377 16.50 0.76 -15.04
C ASP A 377 16.83 0.53 -13.57
N GLY A 378 17.77 -0.37 -13.29
CA GLY A 378 18.34 -0.60 -11.96
C GLY A 378 18.59 -2.06 -11.63
N MET A 379 18.82 -2.34 -10.35
CA MET A 379 19.03 -3.69 -9.86
C MET A 379 17.71 -4.42 -9.68
N TYR A 380 17.62 -5.63 -10.23
CA TYR A 380 16.54 -6.58 -9.98
C TYR A 380 17.04 -7.67 -9.05
N ALA A 381 16.19 -8.08 -8.10
CA ALA A 381 16.39 -9.29 -7.33
C ALA A 381 15.47 -10.39 -7.85
N LEU A 382 16.04 -11.58 -8.05
CA LEU A 382 15.36 -12.78 -8.52
C LEU A 382 15.27 -13.76 -7.35
N GLU A 383 14.06 -14.16 -6.99
CA GLU A 383 13.81 -15.28 -6.07
C GLU A 383 12.90 -16.30 -6.75
N VAL A 384 13.37 -17.54 -6.85
CA VAL A 384 12.62 -18.62 -7.51
C VAL A 384 12.30 -19.68 -6.48
N TYR A 385 11.05 -20.12 -6.50
CA TYR A 385 10.59 -21.18 -5.64
C TYR A 385 9.93 -22.28 -6.45
N GLU A 386 10.29 -23.53 -6.19
CA GLU A 386 9.69 -24.70 -6.81
C GLU A 386 8.54 -25.22 -5.94
N ASN A 387 7.38 -25.48 -6.55
CA ASN A 387 6.24 -26.04 -5.83
C ASN A 387 6.54 -27.48 -5.40
N ILE A 388 6.34 -27.82 -4.13
CA ILE A 388 6.54 -29.19 -3.63
C ILE A 388 5.22 -29.96 -3.59
N ALA A 389 4.20 -29.34 -2.99
CA ALA A 389 2.85 -29.88 -2.84
C ALA A 389 1.91 -28.77 -2.38
N ASP A 390 0.68 -28.72 -2.91
CA ASP A 390 -0.33 -27.71 -2.56
C ASP A 390 0.27 -26.28 -2.59
N ASP A 391 0.18 -25.54 -1.49
CA ASP A 391 0.74 -24.19 -1.32
C ASP A 391 2.18 -24.19 -0.75
N GLN A 392 2.87 -25.33 -0.71
CA GLN A 392 4.23 -25.44 -0.18
C GLN A 392 5.26 -25.25 -1.27
N TYR A 393 6.23 -24.38 -1.02
CA TYR A 393 7.28 -24.02 -1.96
C TYR A 393 8.67 -24.20 -1.32
N SER A 394 9.62 -24.71 -2.10
CA SER A 394 11.05 -24.73 -1.75
C SER A 394 11.77 -23.58 -2.46
N ALA A 395 12.67 -22.88 -1.78
CA ALA A 395 13.55 -21.93 -2.46
C ALA A 395 14.50 -22.69 -3.39
N LEU A 396 14.53 -22.30 -4.67
CA LEU A 396 15.35 -22.90 -5.71
C LEU A 396 16.54 -22.00 -6.04
N LEU A 397 16.31 -20.71 -6.34
CA LEU A 397 17.35 -19.76 -6.75
C LEU A 397 17.12 -18.41 -6.08
N ASN A 398 18.21 -17.74 -5.69
CA ASN A 398 18.21 -16.33 -5.29
C ASN A 398 19.41 -15.65 -5.92
N ASP A 399 19.18 -14.63 -6.74
CA ASP A 399 20.22 -13.90 -7.45
C ASP A 399 19.81 -12.43 -7.70
N THR A 400 20.71 -11.65 -8.29
CA THR A 400 20.46 -10.27 -8.69
C THR A 400 21.12 -9.95 -10.03
N PHE A 401 20.48 -9.11 -10.84
CA PHE A 401 21.05 -8.63 -12.10
C PHE A 401 20.76 -7.15 -12.32
N GLU A 402 21.64 -6.45 -13.04
CA GLU A 402 21.49 -5.01 -13.34
C GLU A 402 20.86 -4.83 -14.72
N VAL A 403 19.88 -3.93 -14.82
CA VAL A 403 19.14 -3.63 -16.04
C VAL A 403 19.40 -2.18 -16.45
N SER A 404 19.74 -1.98 -17.72
CA SER A 404 19.84 -0.67 -18.36
C SER A 404 19.14 -0.74 -19.71
N LEU A 405 17.91 -0.23 -19.76
CA LEU A 405 17.05 -0.27 -20.94
C LEU A 405 17.56 0.63 -22.05
N GLU A 406 17.45 0.16 -23.30
CA GLU A 406 17.63 0.99 -24.49
C GLU A 406 16.53 2.04 -24.60
N SER A 407 15.32 1.68 -24.17
CA SER A 407 14.17 2.57 -24.08
C SER A 407 13.21 2.08 -22.99
N GLU A 408 12.69 3.03 -22.21
CA GLU A 408 11.70 2.77 -21.14
C GLU A 408 10.37 2.20 -21.67
N PHE A 409 10.15 2.25 -22.99
CA PHE A 409 8.93 1.77 -23.63
C PHE A 409 8.98 0.30 -24.03
N LEU A 410 10.17 -0.29 -24.17
CA LEU A 410 10.31 -1.66 -24.69
C LEU A 410 9.61 -2.73 -23.83
N PRO A 411 9.65 -2.70 -22.48
CA PRO A 411 8.86 -3.63 -21.66
C PRO A 411 7.36 -3.62 -21.97
N PHE A 412 6.86 -2.50 -22.50
CA PHE A 412 5.45 -2.28 -22.84
C PHE A 412 5.17 -2.37 -24.33
N LEU A 413 6.09 -2.92 -25.12
CA LEU A 413 5.96 -3.18 -26.56
C LEU A 413 6.10 -4.66 -26.92
N TYR A 414 6.91 -5.41 -26.15
CA TYR A 414 7.02 -6.85 -26.33
C TYR A 414 5.79 -7.59 -25.79
N GLN A 415 5.57 -8.80 -26.32
CA GLN A 415 4.70 -9.78 -25.69
C GLN A 415 5.27 -10.25 -24.35
N ASN A 416 4.40 -10.72 -23.47
CA ASN A 416 4.78 -11.38 -22.23
C ASN A 416 3.71 -12.38 -21.78
N GLN A 417 3.93 -13.06 -20.65
CA GLN A 417 3.00 -14.05 -20.10
C GLN A 417 1.54 -13.57 -20.02
N TYR A 418 1.30 -12.28 -19.73
CA TYR A 418 -0.05 -11.72 -19.54
C TYR A 418 -0.63 -11.06 -20.79
N VAL A 419 0.24 -10.59 -21.69
CA VAL A 419 -0.12 -10.01 -22.99
C VAL A 419 0.66 -10.79 -24.05
N ASN A 420 0.17 -12.00 -24.35
CA ASN A 420 0.84 -12.95 -25.24
C ASN A 420 0.31 -12.79 -26.67
N PHE A 421 1.20 -12.51 -27.64
CA PHE A 421 0.83 -12.32 -29.04
C PHE A 421 2.01 -12.47 -29.99
N ASP A 422 1.76 -13.01 -31.17
CA ASP A 422 2.75 -13.14 -32.22
C ASP A 422 2.26 -12.58 -33.57
N GLU A 423 3.07 -12.73 -34.62
CA GLU A 423 2.71 -12.27 -35.97
C GLU A 423 1.52 -13.02 -36.59
N ASN A 424 1.18 -14.20 -36.05
CA ASN A 424 0.11 -15.06 -36.52
C ASN A 424 -1.20 -14.84 -35.75
N SER A 425 -1.16 -14.19 -34.59
CA SER A 425 -2.35 -13.88 -33.79
C SER A 425 -3.40 -13.12 -34.60
N LYS A 426 -4.65 -13.54 -34.49
CA LYS A 426 -5.81 -12.92 -35.17
C LYS A 426 -6.00 -11.49 -34.70
N ALA A 427 -5.78 -11.22 -33.40
CA ALA A 427 -5.80 -9.89 -32.82
C ALA A 427 -4.80 -8.93 -33.50
N VAL A 428 -3.58 -9.41 -33.82
CA VAL A 428 -2.54 -8.61 -34.51
C VAL A 428 -2.94 -8.29 -35.94
N ARG A 429 -3.52 -9.26 -36.66
CA ARG A 429 -4.05 -9.04 -38.02
C ARG A 429 -5.15 -7.97 -38.01
N LEU A 430 -6.11 -8.12 -37.11
CA LEU A 430 -7.23 -7.19 -36.97
C LEU A 430 -6.76 -5.78 -36.57
N ALA A 431 -5.81 -5.67 -35.64
CA ALA A 431 -5.22 -4.39 -35.27
C ALA A 431 -4.57 -3.69 -36.47
N GLY A 432 -3.92 -4.46 -37.35
CA GLY A 432 -3.41 -3.96 -38.63
C GLY A 432 -4.51 -3.44 -39.57
N GLU A 433 -5.64 -4.14 -39.64
CA GLU A 433 -6.80 -3.71 -40.45
C GLU A 433 -7.44 -2.43 -39.90
N LEU A 434 -7.63 -2.34 -38.59
CA LEU A 434 -8.16 -1.14 -37.92
C LEU A 434 -7.23 0.06 -38.04
N ALA A 435 -5.92 -0.16 -38.04
CA ALA A 435 -4.92 0.91 -38.16
C ALA A 435 -4.63 1.34 -39.61
N ALA A 436 -5.15 0.63 -40.62
CA ALA A 436 -4.72 0.78 -42.02
C ALA A 436 -4.93 2.19 -42.59
N ASP A 437 -5.98 2.89 -42.15
CA ASP A 437 -6.32 4.25 -42.55
C ASP A 437 -6.21 5.24 -41.38
N ALA A 438 -5.51 4.88 -40.31
CA ALA A 438 -5.37 5.74 -39.14
C ALA A 438 -4.46 6.94 -39.42
N ALA A 439 -4.88 8.13 -38.97
CA ALA A 439 -4.13 9.37 -39.19
C ALA A 439 -2.89 9.50 -38.28
N ASP A 440 -3.00 9.01 -37.04
CA ASP A 440 -1.97 9.07 -36.01
C ASP A 440 -2.21 7.98 -34.94
N ASP A 441 -1.32 7.90 -33.95
CA ASP A 441 -1.41 6.91 -32.85
C ASP A 441 -2.71 7.04 -32.05
N LEU A 442 -3.27 8.25 -31.93
CA LEU A 442 -4.53 8.47 -31.22
C LEU A 442 -5.71 7.87 -31.98
N ASP A 443 -5.72 8.00 -33.31
CA ASP A 443 -6.73 7.38 -34.16
C ASP A 443 -6.65 5.85 -34.10
N VAL A 444 -5.43 5.28 -34.06
CA VAL A 444 -5.25 3.84 -33.81
C VAL A 444 -5.85 3.42 -32.47
N VAL A 445 -5.50 4.12 -31.38
CA VAL A 445 -6.03 3.84 -30.04
C VAL A 445 -7.56 3.91 -30.03
N THR A 446 -8.13 4.94 -30.67
CA THR A 446 -9.58 5.15 -30.72
C THR A 446 -10.28 4.02 -31.48
N LYS A 447 -9.77 3.62 -32.64
CA LYS A 447 -10.35 2.54 -33.44
C LYS A 447 -10.28 1.19 -32.74
N VAL A 448 -9.15 0.88 -32.08
CA VAL A 448 -9.00 -0.34 -31.27
C VAL A 448 -9.96 -0.33 -30.09
N PHE A 449 -10.02 0.78 -29.34
CA PHE A 449 -10.93 0.93 -28.20
C PHE A 449 -12.39 0.71 -28.59
N ASN A 450 -12.86 1.40 -29.63
CA ASN A 450 -14.23 1.27 -30.11
C ASN A 450 -14.53 -0.16 -30.57
N TYR A 451 -13.59 -0.79 -31.28
CA TYR A 451 -13.77 -2.18 -31.70
C TYR A 451 -13.97 -3.10 -30.51
N VAL A 452 -13.06 -3.09 -29.54
CA VAL A 452 -13.10 -3.99 -28.38
C VAL A 452 -14.37 -3.77 -27.55
N THR A 453 -14.73 -2.51 -27.30
CA THR A 453 -15.91 -2.17 -26.48
C THR A 453 -17.24 -2.44 -27.16
N GLU A 454 -17.31 -2.38 -28.49
CA GLU A 454 -18.53 -2.69 -29.25
C GLU A 454 -18.68 -4.19 -29.57
N ASN A 455 -17.57 -4.95 -29.57
CA ASN A 455 -17.56 -6.34 -30.05
C ASN A 455 -17.29 -7.39 -28.98
N VAL A 456 -16.83 -7.01 -27.78
CA VAL A 456 -16.64 -7.94 -26.66
C VAL A 456 -17.69 -7.63 -25.59
N THR A 457 -18.36 -8.67 -25.09
CA THR A 457 -19.36 -8.56 -24.01
C THR A 457 -18.79 -9.10 -22.69
N TYR A 458 -19.11 -8.43 -21.57
CA TYR A 458 -18.60 -8.84 -20.26
C TYR A 458 -19.20 -10.18 -19.82
N ASP A 459 -18.35 -11.11 -19.40
CA ASP A 459 -18.73 -12.42 -18.91
C ASP A 459 -18.75 -12.46 -17.38
N TYR A 460 -19.93 -12.21 -16.80
CA TYR A 460 -20.13 -12.22 -15.35
C TYR A 460 -19.95 -13.62 -14.74
N ASP A 461 -20.33 -14.67 -15.44
CA ASP A 461 -20.21 -16.05 -14.94
C ASP A 461 -18.73 -16.45 -14.87
N LYS A 462 -17.93 -16.10 -15.88
CA LYS A 462 -16.47 -16.27 -15.87
C LYS A 462 -15.81 -15.43 -14.78
N ALA A 463 -16.27 -14.19 -14.56
CA ALA A 463 -15.72 -13.31 -13.51
C ALA A 463 -15.90 -13.88 -12.10
N GLU A 464 -17.04 -14.53 -11.82
CA GLU A 464 -17.31 -15.15 -10.51
C GLU A 464 -16.52 -16.45 -10.28
N ASN A 465 -16.11 -17.14 -11.36
CA ASN A 465 -15.52 -18.48 -11.30
C ASN A 465 -14.08 -18.55 -11.83
N VAL A 466 -13.38 -17.41 -11.97
CA VAL A 466 -12.00 -17.40 -12.46
C VAL A 466 -11.10 -18.20 -11.54
N GLU A 467 -10.37 -19.16 -12.12
CA GLU A 467 -9.42 -19.98 -11.38
C GLU A 467 -8.14 -19.20 -11.06
N TYR A 468 -7.50 -19.55 -9.95
CA TYR A 468 -6.22 -18.96 -9.58
C TYR A 468 -5.16 -19.27 -10.64
N GLY A 469 -4.48 -18.24 -11.14
CA GLY A 469 -3.46 -18.38 -12.18
C GLY A 469 -4.00 -18.26 -13.61
N TYR A 470 -5.28 -17.89 -13.79
CA TYR A 470 -5.86 -17.60 -15.10
C TYR A 470 -5.01 -16.58 -15.89
N LEU A 471 -4.71 -16.90 -17.16
CA LEU A 471 -4.05 -16.03 -18.13
C LEU A 471 -4.96 -15.79 -19.34
N PRO A 472 -5.07 -14.55 -19.85
CA PRO A 472 -5.90 -14.26 -21.02
C PRO A 472 -5.38 -14.88 -22.32
N ASP A 473 -6.28 -15.45 -23.12
CA ASP A 473 -6.05 -15.74 -24.54
C ASP A 473 -6.77 -14.67 -25.38
N ILE A 474 -5.98 -13.83 -26.06
CA ILE A 474 -6.49 -12.70 -26.83
C ILE A 474 -7.25 -13.14 -28.08
N ASP A 475 -6.88 -14.26 -28.70
CA ASP A 475 -7.54 -14.77 -29.90
C ASP A 475 -8.81 -15.52 -29.53
N GLU A 476 -8.84 -16.25 -28.41
CA GLU A 476 -10.08 -16.79 -27.84
C GLU A 476 -11.07 -15.67 -27.51
N THR A 477 -10.60 -14.59 -26.87
CA THR A 477 -11.45 -13.42 -26.55
C THR A 477 -12.05 -12.82 -27.83
N LEU A 478 -11.26 -12.72 -28.89
CA LEU A 478 -11.72 -12.21 -30.18
C LEU A 478 -12.73 -13.15 -30.88
N GLU A 479 -12.55 -14.46 -30.75
CA GLU A 479 -13.43 -15.48 -31.33
C GLU A 479 -14.77 -15.60 -30.59
N THR A 480 -14.71 -15.72 -29.26
CA THR A 480 -15.87 -15.88 -28.39
C THR A 480 -16.66 -14.58 -28.25
N LYS A 481 -15.99 -13.44 -28.43
CA LYS A 481 -16.55 -12.10 -28.23
C LYS A 481 -17.04 -11.88 -26.79
N THR A 482 -16.46 -12.60 -25.84
CA THR A 482 -16.80 -12.54 -24.43
C THR A 482 -15.52 -12.58 -23.59
N GLY A 483 -15.52 -11.89 -22.45
CA GLY A 483 -14.37 -11.91 -21.54
C GLY A 483 -14.59 -11.15 -20.25
N ILE A 484 -13.62 -11.22 -19.35
CA ILE A 484 -13.57 -10.43 -18.11
C ILE A 484 -12.61 -9.24 -18.27
N CYS A 485 -12.52 -8.36 -17.27
CA CYS A 485 -11.67 -7.15 -17.35
C CYS A 485 -10.22 -7.45 -17.77
N PHE A 486 -9.69 -8.59 -17.33
CA PHE A 486 -8.36 -9.05 -17.70
C PHE A 486 -8.22 -9.36 -19.20
N ASP A 487 -9.23 -10.01 -19.79
CA ASP A 487 -9.27 -10.36 -21.21
C ASP A 487 -9.35 -9.11 -22.09
N TYR A 488 -10.20 -8.14 -21.70
CA TYR A 488 -10.33 -6.86 -22.40
C TYR A 488 -9.00 -6.11 -22.45
N ALA A 489 -8.37 -5.98 -21.29
CA ALA A 489 -7.16 -5.21 -21.15
C ALA A 489 -5.98 -5.89 -21.88
N ALA A 490 -5.86 -7.22 -21.78
CA ALA A 490 -4.84 -7.97 -22.51
C ALA A 490 -5.02 -7.89 -24.03
N LEU A 491 -6.24 -8.08 -24.55
CA LEU A 491 -6.54 -7.96 -25.98
C LEU A 491 -6.20 -6.56 -26.50
N MET A 492 -6.65 -5.51 -25.79
CA MET A 492 -6.37 -4.14 -26.20
C MET A 492 -4.88 -3.81 -26.14
N CYS A 493 -4.17 -4.24 -25.09
CA CYS A 493 -2.72 -4.10 -25.02
C CYS A 493 -2.03 -4.78 -26.21
N ALA A 494 -2.37 -6.03 -26.54
CA ALA A 494 -1.75 -6.73 -27.66
C ALA A 494 -1.96 -5.99 -29.00
N MET A 495 -3.19 -5.54 -29.25
CA MET A 495 -3.54 -4.78 -30.46
C MET A 495 -2.77 -3.45 -30.56
N LEU A 496 -2.50 -2.77 -29.45
CA LEU A 496 -1.71 -1.53 -29.43
C LEU A 496 -0.20 -1.77 -29.52
N ARG A 497 0.32 -2.72 -28.74
CA ARG A 497 1.75 -3.08 -28.69
C ARG A 497 2.25 -3.52 -30.05
N CYS A 498 1.49 -4.35 -30.77
CA CYS A 498 1.86 -4.77 -32.11
C CYS A 498 1.94 -3.59 -33.11
N ARG A 499 1.30 -2.45 -32.80
CA ARG A 499 1.35 -1.22 -33.59
C ARG A 499 2.42 -0.23 -33.14
N GLY A 500 3.31 -0.64 -32.26
CA GLY A 500 4.39 0.21 -31.77
C GLY A 500 3.90 1.28 -30.80
N ILE A 501 2.70 1.11 -30.25
CA ILE A 501 2.12 2.01 -29.24
C ILE A 501 2.34 1.34 -27.88
N PRO A 502 3.21 1.90 -27.00
CA PRO A 502 3.47 1.31 -25.70
C PRO A 502 2.19 1.26 -24.86
N ALA A 503 1.86 0.08 -24.34
CA ALA A 503 0.64 -0.13 -23.56
C ALA A 503 0.92 -0.99 -22.33
N LYS A 504 0.56 -0.48 -21.16
CA LYS A 504 0.61 -1.18 -19.87
C LYS A 504 -0.69 -1.93 -19.64
N LEU A 505 -0.56 -3.15 -19.14
CA LEU A 505 -1.65 -3.88 -18.52
C LEU A 505 -1.56 -3.64 -17.02
N ASP A 506 -2.43 -2.77 -16.51
CA ASP A 506 -2.47 -2.40 -15.09
C ASP A 506 -3.45 -3.33 -14.36
N ILE A 507 -3.02 -3.90 -13.23
CA ILE A 507 -3.80 -4.84 -12.43
C ILE A 507 -3.84 -4.37 -10.99
N GLY A 508 -5.03 -4.34 -10.40
CA GLY A 508 -5.25 -3.71 -9.12
C GLY A 508 -6.61 -3.95 -8.51
N TYR A 509 -7.06 -3.01 -7.69
CA TYR A 509 -8.39 -3.00 -7.12
C TYR A 509 -9.08 -1.67 -7.43
N THR A 510 -10.39 -1.74 -7.59
CA THR A 510 -11.28 -0.58 -7.51
C THR A 510 -11.56 -0.22 -6.03
N ASN A 511 -12.07 0.98 -5.75
CA ASN A 511 -12.31 1.47 -4.39
C ASN A 511 -13.36 0.67 -3.59
N ASP A 512 -14.26 -0.05 -4.25
CA ASP A 512 -15.20 -0.99 -3.62
C ASP A 512 -14.54 -2.35 -3.29
N GLY A 513 -13.25 -2.51 -3.61
CA GLY A 513 -12.46 -3.69 -3.34
C GLY A 513 -12.54 -4.75 -4.44
N MET A 514 -13.18 -4.50 -5.59
CA MET A 514 -13.18 -5.46 -6.69
C MET A 514 -11.82 -5.53 -7.38
N TYR A 515 -11.30 -6.75 -7.57
CA TYR A 515 -10.10 -6.99 -8.34
C TYR A 515 -10.35 -6.65 -9.81
N HIS A 516 -9.46 -5.86 -10.42
CA HIS A 516 -9.71 -5.29 -11.74
C HIS A 516 -8.43 -5.11 -12.56
N ALA A 517 -8.58 -5.15 -13.88
CA ALA A 517 -7.50 -4.91 -14.84
C ALA A 517 -7.92 -3.87 -15.88
N TRP A 518 -6.99 -2.99 -16.25
CA TRP A 518 -7.21 -1.90 -17.21
C TRP A 518 -5.93 -1.58 -17.98
N ILE A 519 -5.99 -0.57 -18.85
CA ILE A 519 -4.86 -0.20 -19.70
C ILE A 519 -4.41 1.26 -19.50
N SER A 520 -3.13 1.47 -19.72
CA SER A 520 -2.52 2.79 -19.88
C SER A 520 -1.65 2.79 -21.13
N THR A 521 -1.74 3.81 -22.00
CA THR A 521 -0.99 3.85 -23.27
C THR A 521 -0.18 5.12 -23.39
N TYR A 522 0.96 5.04 -24.07
CA TYR A 522 1.80 6.20 -24.33
C TYR A 522 1.51 6.78 -25.72
N LEU A 523 1.18 8.07 -25.78
CA LEU A 523 1.04 8.83 -27.01
C LEU A 523 2.15 9.87 -27.11
N LYS A 524 2.82 9.96 -28.26
CA LYS A 524 4.00 10.81 -28.46
C LYS A 524 3.80 12.28 -28.04
N ASP A 525 2.65 12.85 -28.40
CA ASP A 525 2.34 14.27 -28.13
C ASP A 525 1.67 14.50 -26.78
N LYS A 526 1.32 13.44 -26.05
CA LYS A 526 0.50 13.53 -24.83
C LYS A 526 1.12 12.83 -23.60
N GLY A 527 2.15 12.01 -23.78
CA GLY A 527 2.74 11.18 -22.74
C GLY A 527 1.91 9.93 -22.44
N TRP A 528 2.14 9.34 -21.25
CA TRP A 528 1.29 8.26 -20.74
C TRP A 528 -0.11 8.80 -20.47
N VAL A 529 -1.06 8.35 -21.27
CA VAL A 529 -2.47 8.48 -20.98
C VAL A 529 -2.83 7.28 -20.13
N ASN A 530 -3.02 7.51 -18.84
CA ASN A 530 -3.38 6.44 -17.90
C ASN A 530 -4.91 6.30 -17.88
N ASN A 531 -5.42 5.08 -17.64
CA ASN A 531 -6.84 4.81 -17.45
C ASN A 531 -7.73 5.17 -18.68
N ILE A 532 -7.33 4.75 -19.89
CA ILE A 532 -7.89 5.19 -21.20
C ILE A 532 -9.22 4.49 -21.57
N ILE A 533 -10.28 5.08 -22.19
CA ILE A 533 -10.92 6.43 -22.34
C ILE A 533 -11.86 6.38 -23.59
N GLU A 534 -13.07 6.96 -23.52
CA GLU A 534 -13.92 7.33 -24.68
C GLU A 534 -13.63 8.77 -25.18
N PHE A 535 -13.70 9.06 -26.49
CA PHE A 535 -13.40 10.37 -27.10
C PHE A 535 -14.66 11.05 -27.72
N ASP A 536 -14.94 12.31 -27.34
CA ASP A 536 -16.09 13.10 -27.87
C ASP A 536 -15.74 14.19 -28.89
N GLY A 537 -14.47 14.30 -29.30
CA GLY A 537 -14.04 15.26 -30.31
C GLY A 537 -13.27 16.48 -29.81
N ASP A 538 -13.41 16.91 -28.55
CA ASP A 538 -12.72 18.13 -28.07
C ASP A 538 -12.30 18.13 -26.57
N THR A 539 -12.75 17.17 -25.74
CA THR A 539 -12.31 17.07 -24.33
C THR A 539 -12.09 15.63 -23.85
N TRP A 540 -11.19 15.44 -22.89
CA TRP A 540 -10.92 14.15 -22.24
C TRP A 540 -11.88 13.89 -21.08
N GLN A 541 -12.56 12.74 -21.05
CA GLN A 541 -13.20 12.20 -19.84
C GLN A 541 -12.74 10.75 -19.60
N PHE A 542 -12.51 10.41 -18.32
CA PHE A 542 -11.92 9.16 -17.88
C PHE A 542 -12.88 7.99 -18.11
N MET A 543 -12.45 6.80 -18.58
CA MET A 543 -13.38 5.67 -18.66
C MET A 543 -12.67 4.31 -18.81
N ASP A 544 -13.14 3.31 -18.05
CA ASP A 544 -12.72 1.91 -18.11
C ASP A 544 -13.46 1.14 -19.23
N PRO A 545 -12.76 0.44 -20.16
CA PRO A 545 -13.38 -0.29 -21.27
C PRO A 545 -14.40 -1.35 -20.82
N THR A 546 -14.13 -1.99 -19.70
CA THR A 546 -14.95 -3.05 -19.12
C THR A 546 -16.27 -2.49 -18.60
N MET A 547 -16.18 -1.41 -17.84
CA MET A 547 -17.34 -0.74 -17.26
C MET A 547 -18.20 -0.06 -18.33
N MET A 548 -17.60 0.33 -19.47
CA MET A 548 -18.32 0.90 -20.61
C MET A 548 -19.12 -0.17 -21.38
N ALA A 549 -18.54 -1.35 -21.60
CA ALA A 549 -19.25 -2.49 -22.19
C ALA A 549 -20.42 -2.98 -21.31
N ALA A 550 -20.30 -2.85 -19.98
CA ALA A 550 -21.32 -3.24 -19.02
C ALA A 550 -22.45 -2.21 -18.81
N SER A 551 -22.28 -0.94 -19.22
CA SER A 551 -23.25 0.14 -18.94
C SER A 551 -24.29 0.31 -20.06
N GLY A 552 -25.57 0.13 -19.71
CA GLY A 552 -26.68 0.01 -20.67
C GLY A 552 -27.27 1.33 -21.18
N THR A 553 -27.03 2.46 -20.51
CA THR A 553 -27.59 3.78 -20.89
C THR A 553 -26.55 4.90 -20.93
N GLU A 554 -26.76 5.91 -21.80
CA GLU A 554 -25.93 7.13 -21.92
C GLU A 554 -25.73 7.89 -20.60
N ALA A 555 -26.67 7.77 -19.66
CA ALA A 555 -26.58 8.40 -18.35
C ALA A 555 -25.65 7.63 -17.40
N GLU A 556 -25.66 6.30 -17.45
CA GLU A 556 -24.77 5.43 -16.67
C GLU A 556 -23.32 5.56 -17.18
N LYS A 557 -23.13 5.60 -18.50
CA LYS A 557 -21.83 5.85 -19.13
C LYS A 557 -21.20 7.17 -18.67
N LYS A 558 -21.98 8.25 -18.58
CA LYS A 558 -21.54 9.57 -18.08
C LYS A 558 -21.28 9.64 -16.56
N GLN A 559 -21.74 8.66 -15.80
CA GLN A 559 -21.54 8.60 -14.35
C GLN A 559 -20.27 7.81 -14.00
N VAL A 560 -20.01 6.71 -14.72
CA VAL A 560 -18.72 5.99 -14.69
C VAL A 560 -17.56 6.90 -15.13
N SER A 561 -17.82 7.88 -16.00
CA SER A 561 -16.77 8.72 -16.60
C SER A 561 -16.08 9.77 -15.71
N LYS A 562 -16.61 10.00 -14.50
CA LYS A 562 -16.23 11.14 -13.65
C LYS A 562 -15.35 10.77 -12.45
N ASP A 563 -15.13 9.49 -12.19
CA ASP A 563 -14.68 9.00 -10.90
C ASP A 563 -13.21 8.52 -10.93
N THR A 564 -12.28 9.47 -10.97
CA THR A 564 -10.83 9.22 -11.10
C THR A 564 -10.11 8.83 -9.81
N GLN A 565 -10.78 8.90 -8.67
CA GLN A 565 -10.21 8.56 -7.37
C GLN A 565 -10.38 7.07 -7.01
N ASN A 566 -10.79 6.24 -7.97
CA ASN A 566 -11.38 4.91 -7.69
C ASN A 566 -10.52 3.68 -8.00
N TYR A 567 -9.24 3.81 -8.36
CA TYR A 567 -8.40 2.67 -8.76
C TYR A 567 -7.04 2.67 -8.04
N MET A 568 -6.62 1.51 -7.52
CA MET A 568 -5.32 1.25 -6.91
C MET A 568 -4.55 0.21 -7.72
N VAL A 569 -3.49 0.63 -8.43
CA VAL A 569 -2.59 -0.28 -9.17
C VAL A 569 -1.73 -1.07 -8.18
N ASN A 570 -1.70 -2.40 -8.32
CA ASN A 570 -0.75 -3.25 -7.61
C ASN A 570 0.40 -3.72 -8.50
N TYR A 571 0.10 -4.03 -9.76
CA TYR A 571 1.06 -4.57 -10.72
C TYR A 571 0.88 -3.90 -12.07
N VAL A 572 2.01 -3.67 -12.76
CA VAL A 572 2.06 -3.23 -14.15
C VAL A 572 2.74 -4.32 -14.97
N ARG A 573 2.07 -4.80 -16.01
CA ARG A 573 2.56 -5.86 -16.91
C ARG A 573 2.65 -5.39 -18.34
#